data_AF-A0A535XAX1-F1
#
_entry.id   AF-A0A535XAX1-F1
#
_cell.length_a   1.000
_cell.length_b   1.000
_cell.length_c   1.000
_cell.angle_alpha   90.00
_cell.angle_beta   90.00
_cell.angle_gamma   90.00
#
_symmetry.space_group_name_H-M   'P 1'
#
loop_
_entity.id
_entity.type
_entity.pdbx_description
1 polymer ?
#
loop_
_entity_poly.entity_id
_entity_poly.type
_entity_poly.pdbx_seq_one_letter_code
_entity_poly.pdbx_strand_id
1 'polypeptide(L)'
;MPAWQLFFAAVRLREALELTATATLRRIAGQHGLPYADSTTRSELIERIGERLLDAAYLDEQVRGLGDGERGVLLAARARAGELRRPLIDRAQPGAAETLSERGLLFRVFATAGPLRGEVFTAPDELLDLLPAPPPAEPPPASEPPPPAERRTSDPVFSLFALVSALTRRGGHLEREVRGWSHEPGGWDW
;
A
#
# COMPACT_ATOMS: atom_id res chain seq x y z
N MET A 1 22.82 9.23 -0.48
CA MET A 1 21.47 8.80 -0.05
C MET A 1 20.56 8.88 -1.27
N PRO A 2 20.06 7.76 -1.83
CA PRO A 2 19.33 7.81 -3.09
C PRO A 2 17.88 8.24 -2.89
N ALA A 3 17.44 9.17 -3.75
CA ALA A 3 16.16 9.87 -3.73
C ALA A 3 14.99 9.06 -4.31
N TRP A 4 14.94 7.75 -4.05
CA TRP A 4 13.86 6.86 -4.51
C TRP A 4 12.97 6.33 -3.40
N GLN A 5 13.20 6.77 -2.16
CA GLN A 5 12.17 6.73 -1.14
C GLN A 5 11.16 7.84 -1.45
N LEU A 6 10.28 7.63 -2.43
CA LEU A 6 9.02 8.36 -2.47
C LEU A 6 8.16 7.81 -1.34
N PHE A 7 8.43 8.34 -0.15
CA PHE A 7 7.69 8.15 1.09
C PHE A 7 6.21 8.42 0.83
N PHE A 8 5.39 7.38 0.91
CA PHE A 8 4.10 7.54 1.56
C PHE A 8 4.28 7.20 3.04
N ALA A 9 3.62 8.00 3.88
CA ALA A 9 3.84 8.03 5.30
C ALA A 9 3.47 6.68 5.93
N ALA A 10 4.40 6.13 6.71
CA ALA A 10 4.14 5.32 7.88
C ALA A 10 2.70 5.49 8.37
N VAL A 11 1.81 4.52 8.07
CA VAL A 11 0.42 4.65 8.50
C VAL A 11 0.36 4.20 9.95
N ARG A 12 0.04 5.14 10.83
CA ARG A 12 -0.17 4.85 12.24
C ARG A 12 -1.42 4.00 12.41
N LEU A 13 -1.40 3.01 13.30
CA LEU A 13 -2.57 2.16 13.59
C LEU A 13 -3.82 3.00 13.91
N ARG A 14 -3.64 4.08 14.67
CA ARG A 14 -4.73 5.00 15.01
C ARG A 14 -5.37 5.63 13.78
N GLU A 15 -4.56 6.10 12.84
CA GLU A 15 -5.02 6.71 11.59
C GLU A 15 -5.76 5.69 10.72
N ALA A 16 -5.23 4.47 10.61
CA ALA A 16 -5.88 3.39 9.88
C ALA A 16 -7.27 3.04 10.46
N LEU A 17 -7.40 2.99 11.79
CA LEU A 17 -8.68 2.77 12.48
C LEU A 17 -9.65 3.95 12.27
N GLU A 18 -9.14 5.18 12.26
CA GLU A 18 -9.95 6.39 12.01
C GLU A 18 -10.49 6.47 10.58
N LEU A 19 -9.81 5.85 9.61
CA LEU A 19 -10.29 5.72 8.22
C LEU A 19 -11.23 4.51 8.01
N THR A 20 -11.30 3.60 8.99
CA THR A 20 -12.07 2.36 8.87
C THR A 20 -13.55 2.57 9.16
N ALA A 21 -14.45 2.03 8.34
CA ALA A 21 -15.89 2.15 8.55
C ALA A 21 -16.33 1.52 9.90
N THR A 22 -17.29 2.14 10.60
CA THR A 22 -17.71 1.70 11.95
C THR A 22 -18.22 0.25 11.98
N ALA A 23 -18.89 -0.22 10.92
CA ALA A 23 -19.32 -1.62 10.81
C ALA A 23 -18.13 -2.60 10.78
N THR A 24 -17.02 -2.19 10.16
CA THR A 24 -15.77 -2.97 10.16
C THR A 24 -15.08 -2.91 11.52
N LEU A 25 -15.05 -1.76 12.19
CA LEU A 25 -14.54 -1.65 13.56
C LEU A 25 -15.27 -2.58 14.52
N ARG A 26 -16.60 -2.69 14.42
CA ARG A 26 -17.39 -3.65 15.23
C ARG A 26 -17.02 -5.11 14.93
N ARG A 27 -16.79 -5.45 13.65
CA ARG A 27 -16.33 -6.80 13.28
C ARG A 27 -14.95 -7.10 13.86
N ILE A 28 -14.00 -6.17 13.75
CA ILE A 28 -12.66 -6.28 14.35
C ILE A 28 -12.79 -6.48 15.86
N ALA A 29 -13.58 -5.63 16.54
CA ALA A 29 -13.83 -5.77 17.98
C ALA A 29 -14.39 -7.17 18.33
N GLY A 30 -15.35 -7.68 17.54
CA GLY A 30 -15.90 -9.02 17.71
C GLY A 30 -14.85 -10.14 17.55
N GLN A 31 -13.98 -10.04 16.55
CA GLN A 31 -12.90 -11.01 16.32
C GLN A 31 -11.91 -11.08 17.49
N HIS A 32 -11.66 -9.96 18.17
CA HIS A 32 -10.77 -9.90 19.33
C HIS A 32 -11.48 -10.06 20.68
N GLY A 33 -12.78 -10.42 20.67
CA GLY A 33 -13.58 -10.60 21.88
C GLY A 33 -13.74 -9.32 22.71
N LEU A 34 -13.64 -8.14 22.08
CA LEU A 34 -13.77 -6.86 22.76
C LEU A 34 -15.25 -6.53 22.97
N PRO A 35 -15.67 -6.18 24.21
CA PRO A 35 -17.05 -5.88 24.49
C PRO A 35 -17.48 -4.57 23.81
N TYR A 36 -18.64 -4.56 23.18
CA TYR A 36 -19.31 -3.36 22.71
C TYR A 36 -20.83 -3.52 22.78
N ALA A 37 -21.53 -2.41 22.94
CA ALA A 37 -22.98 -2.28 22.89
C ALA A 37 -23.39 -1.36 21.74
N ASP A 38 -24.69 -1.28 21.46
CA ASP A 38 -25.21 -0.38 20.42
C ASP A 38 -24.93 1.10 20.71
N SER A 39 -24.84 1.47 21.98
CA SER A 39 -24.46 2.81 22.45
C SER A 39 -22.96 3.09 22.42
N THR A 40 -22.11 2.08 22.19
CA THR A 40 -20.65 2.26 22.15
C THR A 40 -20.28 3.17 20.99
N THR A 41 -19.53 4.23 21.30
CA THR A 41 -19.17 5.24 20.32
C THR A 41 -18.07 4.72 19.37
N ARG A 42 -17.94 5.36 18.21
CA ARG A 42 -16.85 5.06 17.28
C ARG A 42 -15.47 5.25 17.94
N SER A 43 -15.30 6.34 18.70
CA SER A 43 -14.04 6.64 19.37
C SER A 43 -13.68 5.58 20.41
N GLU A 44 -14.64 5.13 21.21
CA GLU A 44 -14.45 4.05 22.18
C GLU A 44 -14.02 2.73 21.51
N LEU A 45 -14.61 2.40 20.34
CA LEU A 45 -14.20 1.23 19.57
C LEU A 45 -12.75 1.36 19.10
N ILE A 46 -12.37 2.51 18.54
CA ILE A 46 -11.00 2.75 18.05
C ILE A 46 -10.00 2.64 19.20
N GLU A 47 -10.31 3.21 20.38
CA GLU A 47 -9.45 3.11 21.56
C GLU A 47 -9.26 1.67 22.01
N ARG A 48 -10.35 0.93 22.23
CA ARG A 48 -10.28 -0.48 22.68
C ARG A 48 -9.54 -1.38 21.69
N ILE A 49 -9.79 -1.20 20.39
CA ILE A 49 -9.11 -1.97 19.34
C ILE A 49 -7.63 -1.61 19.30
N GLY A 50 -7.31 -0.31 19.35
CA GLY A 50 -5.93 0.17 19.36
C GLY A 50 -5.14 -0.38 20.55
N GLU A 51 -5.68 -0.27 21.77
CA GLU A 51 -5.05 -0.81 22.98
C GLU A 51 -4.78 -2.31 22.87
N ARG A 52 -5.75 -3.08 22.35
CA ARG A 52 -5.61 -4.53 22.20
C ARG A 52 -4.55 -4.90 21.15
N LEU A 53 -4.54 -4.24 20.00
CA LEU A 53 -3.63 -4.57 18.89
C LEU A 53 -2.19 -4.08 19.13
N LEU A 54 -1.99 -3.09 20.01
CA LEU A 54 -0.66 -2.61 20.41
C LEU A 54 -0.03 -3.44 21.54
N ASP A 55 -0.76 -4.37 22.15
CA ASP A 55 -0.18 -5.33 23.09
C ASP A 55 0.70 -6.34 22.32
N ALA A 56 2.01 -6.23 22.51
CA ALA A 56 2.99 -7.06 21.82
C ALA A 56 2.83 -8.56 22.09
N ALA A 57 2.44 -8.96 23.31
CA ALA A 57 2.27 -10.37 23.65
C ALA A 57 1.02 -10.94 22.97
N TYR A 58 -0.06 -10.15 22.95
CA TYR A 58 -1.29 -10.50 22.25
C TYR A 58 -1.06 -10.60 20.74
N LEU A 59 -0.38 -9.61 20.15
CA LEU A 59 -0.13 -9.60 18.71
C LEU A 59 0.76 -10.76 18.27
N ASP A 60 1.79 -11.11 19.05
CA ASP A 60 2.64 -12.27 18.77
C ASP A 60 1.82 -13.58 18.81
N GLU A 61 0.91 -13.74 19.78
CA GLU A 61 -0.03 -14.87 19.79
C GLU A 61 -0.91 -14.90 18.53
N GLN A 62 -1.46 -13.75 18.11
CA GLN A 62 -2.25 -13.66 16.88
C GLN A 62 -1.43 -14.03 15.65
N VAL A 63 -0.21 -13.51 15.52
CA VAL A 63 0.70 -13.76 14.38
C VAL A 63 1.18 -15.21 14.32
N ARG A 64 1.30 -15.89 15.47
CA ARG A 64 1.55 -17.35 15.52
C ARG A 64 0.34 -18.17 15.11
N GLY A 65 -0.87 -17.66 15.35
CA GLY A 65 -2.13 -18.29 14.95
C GLY A 65 -2.53 -18.05 13.49
N LEU A 66 -1.75 -17.25 12.74
CA LEU A 66 -2.00 -17.02 11.30
C LEU A 66 -1.57 -18.23 10.46
N GLY A 67 -2.36 -18.53 9.43
CA GLY A 67 -1.98 -19.48 8.40
C GLY A 67 -0.81 -18.97 7.54
N ASP A 68 -0.16 -19.90 6.83
CA ASP A 68 1.03 -19.58 6.03
C ASP A 68 0.79 -18.49 4.99
N GLY A 69 -0.41 -18.46 4.39
CA GLY A 69 -0.79 -17.44 3.41
C GLY A 69 -0.92 -16.04 4.00
N GLU A 70 -1.57 -15.92 5.16
CA GLU A 70 -1.75 -14.66 5.87
C GLU A 70 -0.40 -14.11 6.35
N ARG A 71 0.45 -14.98 6.91
CA ARG A 71 1.81 -14.63 7.31
C ARG A 71 2.64 -14.17 6.11
N GLY A 72 2.52 -14.85 4.97
CA GLY A 72 3.18 -14.46 3.72
C GLY A 72 2.80 -13.04 3.27
N VAL A 73 1.53 -12.66 3.42
CA VAL A 73 1.05 -11.31 3.10
C VAL A 73 1.64 -10.26 4.05
N LEU A 74 1.66 -10.50 5.36
CA LEU A 74 2.27 -9.56 6.31
C LEU A 74 3.78 -9.38 6.09
N LEU A 75 4.49 -10.46 5.75
CA LEU A 75 5.90 -10.40 5.39
C LEU A 75 6.13 -9.62 4.08
N ALA A 76 5.25 -9.82 3.08
CA ALA A 76 5.29 -9.06 1.84
C ALA A 76 4.99 -7.57 2.08
N ALA A 77 4.06 -7.25 2.98
CA ALA A 77 3.78 -5.88 3.39
C ALA A 77 5.03 -5.28 4.03
N ARG A 78 5.66 -5.98 4.98
CA ARG A 78 6.90 -5.52 5.62
C ARG A 78 8.04 -5.28 4.62
N ALA A 79 8.21 -6.16 3.64
CA ALA A 79 9.22 -6.01 2.59
C ALA A 79 8.93 -4.82 1.65
N ARG A 80 7.68 -4.35 1.61
CA ARG A 80 7.21 -3.25 0.75
C ARG A 80 6.80 -2.01 1.55
N ALA A 81 7.39 -1.82 2.73
CA ALA A 81 7.13 -0.67 3.60
C ALA A 81 5.64 -0.51 3.97
N GLY A 82 4.94 -1.62 4.15
CA GLY A 82 3.55 -1.70 4.62
C GLY A 82 2.50 -1.75 3.53
N GLU A 83 2.81 -1.45 2.27
CA GLU A 83 1.80 -1.28 1.22
C GLU A 83 1.71 -2.45 0.23
N LEU A 84 0.48 -2.89 -0.05
CA LEU A 84 0.18 -3.97 -0.97
C LEU A 84 -1.03 -3.66 -1.86
N ARG A 85 -0.93 -4.03 -3.14
CA ARG A 85 -2.07 -3.98 -4.07
C ARG A 85 -2.92 -5.22 -3.95
N ARG A 86 -4.23 -5.05 -3.80
CA ARG A 86 -5.22 -6.14 -3.71
C ARG A 86 -5.03 -7.24 -4.78
N PRO A 87 -4.93 -6.93 -6.09
CA PRO A 87 -4.77 -7.98 -7.10
C PRO A 87 -3.48 -8.81 -6.96
N LEU A 88 -2.43 -8.24 -6.36
CA LEU A 88 -1.19 -8.97 -6.11
C LEU A 88 -1.33 -9.90 -4.91
N ILE A 89 -2.06 -9.47 -3.87
CA ILE A 89 -2.38 -10.32 -2.72
C ILE A 89 -3.26 -11.48 -3.19
N ASP A 90 -4.37 -11.18 -3.84
CA ASP A 90 -5.38 -12.18 -4.20
C ASP A 90 -4.83 -13.24 -5.17
N ARG A 91 -3.91 -12.83 -6.06
CA ARG A 91 -3.24 -13.77 -6.97
C ARG A 91 -2.28 -14.72 -6.26
N ALA A 92 -1.59 -14.24 -5.22
CA ALA A 92 -0.61 -15.04 -4.49
C ALA A 92 -1.24 -15.86 -3.36
N GLN A 93 -2.21 -15.28 -2.65
CA GLN A 93 -2.84 -15.79 -1.44
C GLN A 93 -4.33 -15.38 -1.42
N PRO A 94 -5.21 -16.13 -2.12
CA PRO A 94 -6.63 -15.80 -2.22
C PRO A 94 -7.31 -15.73 -0.84
N GLY A 95 -8.05 -14.65 -0.55
CA GLY A 95 -8.80 -14.49 0.70
C GLY A 95 -7.97 -14.07 1.93
N ALA A 96 -6.64 -14.00 1.80
CA ALA A 96 -5.77 -13.58 2.90
C ALA A 96 -5.93 -12.09 3.23
N ALA A 97 -6.16 -11.24 2.21
CA ALA A 97 -6.40 -9.82 2.39
C ALA A 97 -7.66 -9.55 3.23
N GLU A 98 -8.77 -10.22 2.91
CA GLU A 98 -10.02 -10.12 3.65
C GLU A 98 -9.86 -10.59 5.08
N THR A 99 -9.23 -11.75 5.28
CA THR A 99 -9.07 -12.33 6.62
C THR A 99 -8.20 -11.45 7.51
N LEU A 100 -7.09 -10.93 6.99
CA LEU A 100 -6.25 -9.96 7.72
C LEU A 100 -6.97 -8.64 7.99
N SER A 101 -7.86 -8.20 7.09
CA SER A 101 -8.66 -7.00 7.28
C SER A 101 -9.71 -7.17 8.37
N GLU A 102 -10.34 -8.34 8.46
CA GLU A 102 -11.31 -8.65 9.50
C GLU A 102 -10.66 -8.76 10.89
N ARG A 103 -9.39 -9.16 10.93
CA ARG A 103 -8.54 -9.17 12.12
C ARG A 103 -7.88 -7.82 12.44
N GLY A 104 -8.13 -6.77 11.65
CA GLY A 104 -7.52 -5.46 11.87
C GLY A 104 -5.99 -5.44 11.76
N LEU A 105 -5.40 -6.38 11.02
CA LEU A 105 -3.95 -6.45 10.76
C LEU A 105 -3.56 -5.84 9.41
N LEU A 106 -4.56 -5.62 8.56
CA LEU A 106 -4.41 -4.99 7.26
C LEU A 106 -5.58 -4.02 7.05
N PHE A 107 -5.31 -2.84 6.54
CA PHE A 107 -6.31 -1.79 6.42
C PHE A 107 -6.42 -1.32 4.99
N ARG A 108 -7.66 -1.14 4.54
CA ARG A 108 -7.91 -0.56 3.24
C ARG A 108 -7.81 0.95 3.32
N VAL A 109 -6.86 1.52 2.57
CA VAL A 109 -6.69 2.96 2.41
C VAL A 109 -6.78 3.34 0.95
N PHE A 110 -7.05 4.61 0.68
CA PHE A 110 -7.13 5.13 -0.68
C PHE A 110 -5.96 6.07 -0.95
N ALA A 111 -5.00 5.61 -1.76
CA ALA A 111 -3.87 6.44 -2.16
C ALA A 111 -4.33 7.44 -3.22
N THR A 112 -4.23 8.74 -2.89
CA THR A 112 -4.70 9.83 -3.76
C THR A 112 -3.69 10.19 -4.87
N ALA A 113 -2.42 9.81 -4.71
CA ALA A 113 -1.33 10.07 -5.65
C ALA A 113 -0.27 8.96 -5.62
N GLY A 114 0.67 9.00 -6.57
CA GLY A 114 1.78 8.02 -6.67
C GLY A 114 1.46 6.81 -7.57
N PRO A 115 2.45 5.91 -7.77
CA PRO A 115 2.32 4.77 -8.66
C PRO A 115 1.25 3.77 -8.18
N LEU A 116 0.80 3.87 -6.92
CA LEU A 116 -0.22 3.02 -6.31
C LEU A 116 -1.58 3.71 -6.17
N ARG A 117 -1.84 4.81 -6.91
CA ARG A 117 -3.11 5.55 -6.86
C ARG A 117 -4.32 4.59 -6.96
N GLY A 118 -5.24 4.71 -6.01
CA GLY A 118 -6.42 3.86 -5.91
C GLY A 118 -6.52 3.12 -4.57
N GLU A 119 -7.28 2.02 -4.55
CA GLU A 119 -7.45 1.16 -3.38
C GLU A 119 -6.18 0.34 -3.12
N VAL A 120 -5.59 0.56 -1.95
CA VAL A 120 -4.40 -0.15 -1.46
C VAL A 120 -4.65 -0.69 -0.06
N PHE A 121 -3.97 -1.76 0.27
CA PHE A 121 -3.91 -2.30 1.61
C PHE A 121 -2.62 -1.85 2.28
N THR A 122 -2.74 -1.40 3.53
CA THR A 122 -1.61 -0.99 4.35
C THR A 122 -1.60 -1.74 5.68
N ALA A 123 -0.42 -2.18 6.10
CA ALA A 123 -0.17 -2.69 7.44
C ALA A 123 0.48 -1.57 8.27
N PRO A 124 -0.12 -1.18 9.42
CA PRO A 124 0.41 -0.13 10.27
C PRO A 124 1.83 -0.39 10.76
N ASP A 125 2.65 0.65 10.84
CA ASP A 125 4.06 0.55 11.23
C ASP A 125 4.23 -0.07 12.61
N GLU A 126 3.38 0.28 13.58
CA GLU A 126 3.44 -0.31 14.91
C GLU A 126 3.25 -1.82 14.88
N LEU A 127 2.43 -2.33 13.96
CA LEU A 127 2.23 -3.77 13.80
C LEU A 127 3.42 -4.41 13.07
N LEU A 128 3.96 -3.74 12.04
CA LEU A 128 5.11 -4.21 11.28
C LEU A 128 6.39 -4.31 12.12
N ASP A 129 6.60 -3.36 13.03
CA ASP A 129 7.75 -3.33 13.94
C ASP A 129 7.74 -4.52 14.92
N LEU A 130 6.55 -5.00 15.27
CA LEU A 130 6.36 -6.14 16.17
C LEU A 130 6.49 -7.50 15.46
N LEU A 131 6.51 -7.53 14.12
CA LEU A 131 6.73 -8.77 13.36
C LEU A 131 8.21 -9.23 13.43
N PRO A 132 8.53 -10.48 13.08
CA PRO A 132 9.91 -10.92 12.87
C PRO A 132 10.52 -10.20 11.67
N ALA A 133 11.76 -9.71 11.83
CA ALA A 133 12.48 -9.00 10.77
C ALA A 133 12.53 -9.84 9.49
N PRO A 134 12.28 -9.25 8.30
CA PRO A 134 12.39 -9.99 7.07
C PRO A 134 13.85 -10.48 6.93
N PRO A 135 14.07 -11.67 6.32
CA PRO A 135 15.42 -12.06 5.98
C PRO A 135 16.06 -10.95 5.12
N PRO A 136 17.36 -10.67 5.30
CA PRO A 136 18.04 -9.66 4.51
C PRO A 136 17.84 -9.98 3.02
N ALA A 137 17.33 -9.01 2.27
CA ALA A 137 17.14 -9.17 0.83
C ALA A 137 18.50 -9.53 0.21
N GLU A 138 18.57 -10.67 -0.48
CA GLU A 138 19.74 -10.95 -1.31
C GLU A 138 19.90 -9.78 -2.28
N PRO A 139 21.13 -9.23 -2.43
CA PRO A 139 21.36 -8.20 -3.41
C PRO A 139 20.88 -8.73 -4.76
N PRO A 140 20.14 -7.91 -5.55
CA PRO A 140 19.70 -8.34 -6.86
C PRO A 140 20.94 -8.87 -7.61
N PRO A 141 20.82 -10.01 -8.32
CA PRO A 141 21.92 -10.50 -9.13
C PRO A 141 22.40 -9.33 -9.99
N ALA A 142 23.71 -9.14 -10.07
CA ALA A 142 24.29 -8.05 -10.85
C ALA A 142 23.75 -8.14 -12.28
N SER A 143 22.74 -7.32 -12.58
CA SER A 143 22.15 -7.28 -13.90
C SER A 143 23.23 -6.80 -14.85
N GLU A 144 23.53 -7.59 -15.87
CA GLU A 144 24.24 -7.05 -17.04
C GLU A 144 23.52 -5.75 -17.47
N PRO A 145 24.27 -4.71 -17.85
CA PRO A 145 23.66 -3.49 -18.35
C PRO A 145 22.68 -3.86 -19.46
N PRO A 146 21.41 -3.43 -19.37
CA PRO A 146 20.44 -3.79 -20.40
C PRO A 146 20.99 -3.35 -21.76
N PRO A 147 20.83 -4.17 -22.82
CA PRO A 147 21.21 -3.75 -24.15
C PRO A 147 20.55 -2.40 -24.45
N PRO A 148 21.23 -1.47 -25.13
CA PRO A 148 20.69 -0.14 -25.40
C PRO A 148 19.31 -0.30 -26.03
N ALA A 149 18.27 0.15 -25.32
CA ALA A 149 16.89 0.02 -25.76
C ALA A 149 16.79 0.62 -27.18
N GLU A 150 16.27 -0.17 -28.13
CA GLU A 150 15.85 0.37 -29.41
C GLU A 150 14.90 1.52 -29.13
N ARG A 151 15.28 2.72 -29.56
CA ARG A 151 14.42 3.90 -29.44
C ARG A 151 13.10 3.58 -30.14
N ARG A 152 12.03 3.38 -29.37
CA ARG A 152 10.67 3.30 -29.90
C ARG A 152 10.43 4.59 -30.70
N THR A 153 10.43 4.48 -32.02
CA THR A 153 10.07 5.58 -32.91
C THR A 153 8.60 5.90 -32.69
N SER A 154 8.32 7.05 -32.09
CA SER A 154 6.95 7.54 -31.95
C SER A 154 6.34 7.73 -33.33
N ASP A 155 5.08 7.31 -33.49
CA ASP A 155 4.32 7.53 -34.72
C ASP A 155 4.34 9.05 -35.05
N PRO A 156 4.81 9.44 -36.25
CA PRO A 156 4.89 10.85 -36.64
C PRO A 156 3.52 11.53 -36.66
N VAL A 157 2.44 10.77 -36.90
CA VAL A 157 1.07 11.29 -36.88
C VAL A 157 0.63 11.60 -35.44
N PHE A 158 0.94 10.72 -34.50
CA PHE A 158 0.68 10.97 -33.07
C PHE A 158 1.48 12.18 -32.56
N SER A 159 2.74 12.28 -32.99
CA SER A 159 3.62 13.39 -32.64
C SER A 159 3.09 14.73 -33.17
N LEU A 160 2.61 14.76 -34.42
CA LEU A 160 2.02 15.95 -35.03
C LEU A 160 0.69 16.33 -34.35
N PHE A 161 -0.17 15.36 -34.06
CA PHE A 161 -1.43 15.58 -33.35
C PHE A 161 -1.20 16.15 -31.95
N ALA A 162 -0.23 15.62 -31.20
CA ALA A 162 0.15 16.13 -29.90
C ALA A 162 0.64 17.58 -29.98
N LEU A 163 1.47 17.90 -30.99
CA LEU A 163 2.04 19.23 -31.21
C LEU A 163 0.99 20.27 -31.63
N VAL A 164 0.02 19.89 -32.47
CA VAL A 164 -1.12 20.75 -32.84
C VAL A 164 -2.08 20.92 -31.65
N SER A 165 -2.36 19.87 -30.90
CA SER A 165 -3.18 19.93 -29.68
C SER A 165 -2.56 20.84 -28.62
N ALA A 166 -1.23 20.81 -28.52
CA ALA A 166 -0.43 21.66 -27.67
C ALA A 166 -0.51 23.15 -28.06
N LEU A 167 -0.36 23.45 -29.35
CA LEU A 167 -0.40 24.82 -29.85
C LEU A 167 -1.80 25.44 -29.82
N THR A 168 -2.85 24.63 -29.97
CA THR A 168 -4.25 25.09 -29.94
C THR A 168 -4.78 25.31 -28.53
N ARG A 169 -4.25 24.58 -27.53
CA ARG A 169 -4.47 24.88 -26.11
C ARG A 169 -3.61 26.06 -25.70
N ARG A 170 -4.07 27.27 -26.02
CA ARG A 170 -3.45 28.55 -25.66
C ARG A 170 -3.54 28.77 -24.13
N GLY A 171 -2.73 28.03 -23.37
CA GLY A 171 -2.61 28.11 -21.91
C GLY A 171 -1.24 27.56 -21.51
N GLY A 172 -0.38 28.40 -20.95
CA GLY A 172 1.05 28.17 -20.70
C GLY A 172 1.39 27.11 -19.64
N HIS A 173 0.78 25.93 -19.73
CA HIS A 173 1.08 24.77 -18.90
C HIS A 173 1.67 23.60 -19.64
N LEU A 174 1.69 23.61 -20.97
CA LEU A 174 2.21 22.49 -21.74
C LEU A 174 3.70 22.21 -21.49
N GLU A 175 4.57 23.21 -21.42
CA GLU A 175 5.98 22.97 -21.07
C GLU A 175 6.15 22.42 -19.64
N ARG A 176 5.24 22.76 -18.72
CA ARG A 176 5.24 22.25 -17.34
C ARG A 176 4.69 20.82 -17.27
N GLU A 177 3.65 20.53 -18.04
CA GLU A 177 3.03 19.20 -18.16
C GLU A 177 3.94 18.23 -18.91
N VAL A 178 4.53 18.64 -20.04
CA VAL A 178 5.52 17.85 -20.79
C VAL A 178 6.78 17.64 -19.96
N ARG A 179 7.27 18.65 -19.23
CA ARG A 179 8.40 18.46 -18.30
C ARG A 179 8.02 17.56 -17.13
N GLY A 180 6.76 17.59 -16.67
CA GLY A 180 6.21 16.65 -15.69
C GLY A 180 6.11 15.20 -16.21
N TRP A 181 5.68 15.01 -17.46
CA TRP A 181 5.58 13.69 -18.11
C TRP A 181 6.95 13.13 -18.50
N SER A 182 7.87 13.98 -18.94
CA SER A 182 9.25 13.59 -19.28
C SER A 182 10.17 13.46 -18.07
N HIS A 183 9.73 13.90 -16.89
CA HIS A 183 10.37 13.64 -15.59
C HIS A 183 9.60 12.61 -14.75
N GLU A 184 8.71 11.80 -15.35
CA GLU A 184 8.22 10.60 -14.68
C GLU A 184 9.39 9.63 -14.44
N PRO A 185 9.70 9.25 -13.19
CA PRO A 185 10.65 8.20 -12.94
C PRO A 185 9.95 6.87 -13.24
N GLY A 186 10.19 6.35 -14.44
CA GLY A 186 9.82 4.98 -14.81
C GLY A 186 8.76 4.93 -15.90
N GLY A 187 9.22 4.86 -17.14
CA GLY A 187 8.47 4.15 -18.17
C GLY A 187 8.22 2.72 -17.70
N TRP A 188 6.96 2.29 -17.75
CA TRP A 188 6.60 0.92 -17.41
C TRP A 188 6.97 0.00 -18.57
N ASP A 189 7.93 -0.90 -18.33
CA ASP A 189 8.17 -2.05 -19.18
C ASP A 189 7.10 -3.11 -18.92
N TRP A 190 6.21 -3.29 -19.89
CA TRP A 190 5.77 -4.62 -20.29
C TRP A 190 6.39 -4.93 -21.65
#